data_AF-A0A562C192-F1
#
_entry.id   AF-A0A562C192-F1
#
_cell.length_a   1.000
_cell.length_b   1.000
_cell.length_c   1.000
_cell.angle_alpha   90.00
_cell.angle_beta   90.00
_cell.angle_gamma   90.00
#
_symmetry.space_group_name_H-M   'P 1'
#
loop_
_entity.id
_entity.type
_entity.pdbx_description
1 polymer ?
#
loop_
_entity_poly.entity_id
_entity_poly.type
_entity_poly.pdbx_seq_one_letter_code
_entity_poly.pdbx_strand_id
1 'polypeptide(L)'
;MKGNGSGFIRAAAWLLATLLLASCVVEEVPGPGPRPPIPGPVACTREYAPVCGQRGSSHRTFPNACMARAEGYGISYRGECRRGPDRPGRPQMCTQEYNPVCARRGSSQRTFSNACMARAEGYQVDHRGECRRGSDRPGRPDRPQVCTREYAPVCARRGNNIRTFGNACEAQAASYRIVSRGRC
;
A
#
# COMPACT_ATOMS: atom_id res chain seq x y z
N MET A 1 71.87 37.10 36.60
CA MET A 1 70.52 37.61 36.27
C MET A 1 69.50 36.64 36.88
N LYS A 2 68.93 36.98 38.04
CA LYS A 2 67.97 36.13 38.77
C LYS A 2 66.59 36.27 38.10
N GLY A 3 66.06 35.18 37.55
CA GLY A 3 64.81 35.17 36.78
C GLY A 3 63.58 35.32 37.67
N ASN A 4 62.75 36.32 37.37
CA ASN A 4 61.49 36.66 38.03
C ASN A 4 60.37 35.62 37.74
N GLY A 5 60.60 34.33 37.96
CA GLY A 5 59.65 33.26 37.59
C GLY A 5 58.47 33.08 38.56
N SER A 6 58.63 33.41 39.84
CA SER A 6 57.63 33.14 40.88
C SER A 6 56.43 34.10 40.87
N GLY A 7 56.64 35.36 40.45
CA GLY A 7 55.58 36.35 40.32
C GLY A 7 54.63 36.04 39.16
N PHE A 8 55.18 35.56 38.04
CA PHE A 8 54.40 35.17 36.86
C PHE A 8 53.52 33.94 37.12
N ILE A 9 54.04 32.93 37.85
CA ILE A 9 53.27 31.73 38.20
C ILE A 9 52.12 32.07 39.15
N ARG A 10 52.35 32.95 40.13
CA ARG A 10 51.27 33.43 41.02
C ARG A 10 50.24 34.25 40.27
N ALA A 11 50.66 35.19 39.42
CA ALA A 11 49.73 35.99 38.61
C ALA A 11 48.89 35.10 37.67
N ALA A 12 49.51 34.09 37.05
CA ALA A 12 48.81 33.12 36.21
C ALA A 12 47.82 32.26 37.01
N ALA A 13 48.19 31.82 38.22
CA ALA A 13 47.30 31.07 39.11
C ALA A 13 46.09 31.89 39.57
N TRP A 14 46.29 33.17 39.89
CA TRP A 14 45.19 34.09 40.23
C TRP A 14 44.28 34.37 39.03
N LEU A 15 44.85 34.54 37.83
CA LEU A 15 44.07 34.72 36.59
C LEU A 15 43.27 33.47 36.22
N LEU A 16 43.84 32.28 36.39
CA LEU A 16 43.13 31.02 36.16
C LEU A 16 42.03 30.80 37.21
N ALA A 17 42.27 31.16 38.48
CA ALA A 17 41.26 31.06 39.53
C ALA A 17 40.09 32.03 39.32
N THR A 18 40.35 33.26 38.86
CA THR A 18 39.28 34.23 38.55
C THR A 18 38.48 33.80 37.32
N LEU A 19 39.12 33.22 36.30
CA LEU A 19 38.45 32.62 35.14
C LEU A 19 37.56 31.44 35.52
N LEU A 20 38.01 30.58 36.44
CA LEU A 20 37.23 29.43 36.92
C LEU A 20 36.02 29.87 37.77
N LEU A 21 36.17 30.88 38.62
CA LEU A 21 35.09 31.42 39.45
C LEU A 21 34.02 32.18 38.63
N ALA A 22 34.35 32.65 37.42
CA ALA A 22 33.40 33.32 36.52
C ALA A 22 32.54 32.37 35.67
N SER A 23 32.72 31.03 35.80
CA SER A 23 32.08 30.04 34.91
C SER A 23 30.67 29.58 35.30
N CYS A 24 29.99 30.27 36.21
CA CYS A 24 28.59 29.98 36.52
C CYS A 24 27.68 30.45 35.38
N VAL A 25 27.36 29.56 34.44
CA VAL A 25 26.28 29.79 33.47
C VAL A 25 24.95 29.36 34.10
N VAL A 26 23.99 30.28 34.17
CA VAL A 26 22.59 29.95 34.49
C VAL A 26 22.01 29.24 33.28
N GLU A 27 21.69 27.96 33.42
CA GLU A 27 20.91 27.23 32.42
C GLU A 27 19.43 27.58 32.64
N GLU A 28 18.87 28.44 31.81
CA GLU A 28 17.43 28.68 31.79
C GLU A 28 16.75 27.41 31.25
N VAL A 29 16.26 26.55 32.15
CA VAL A 29 15.40 25.44 31.77
C VAL A 29 14.10 26.04 31.22
N PRO A 30 13.78 25.89 29.92
CA PRO A 30 12.53 26.38 29.39
C PRO A 30 11.40 25.71 30.16
N GLY A 31 10.57 26.52 30.82
CA GLY A 31 9.41 26.00 31.54
C GLY A 31 8.54 25.14 30.62
N PRO A 32 7.74 24.20 31.17
CA PRO A 32 6.81 23.43 30.37
C PRO A 32 5.94 24.40 29.56
N GLY A 33 6.02 24.28 28.24
CA GLY A 33 5.31 25.16 27.31
C GLY A 33 3.80 25.22 27.60
N PRO A 34 3.10 26.21 27.05
CA PRO A 34 1.67 26.37 27.26
C PRO A 34 0.95 25.06 26.96
N ARG A 35 0.13 24.61 27.94
CA ARG A 35 -0.69 23.40 27.76
C ARG A 35 -1.56 23.61 26.53
N PRO A 36 -1.66 22.62 25.62
CA PRO A 36 -2.58 22.72 24.49
C PRO A 36 -3.98 23.02 25.02
N PRO A 37 -4.74 23.91 24.35
CA PRO A 37 -6.08 24.25 24.78
C PRO A 37 -6.90 22.96 24.92
N ILE A 38 -7.47 22.77 26.10
CA ILE A 38 -8.45 21.70 26.33
C ILE A 38 -9.56 21.94 25.30
N PRO A 39 -9.83 20.99 24.38
CA PRO A 39 -10.88 21.15 23.42
C PRO A 39 -12.17 21.44 24.18
N GLY A 40 -12.69 22.66 24.03
CA GLY A 40 -13.98 23.03 24.61
C GLY A 40 -15.09 22.12 24.06
N PRO A 41 -16.28 22.13 24.68
CA PRO A 41 -17.41 21.35 24.18
C PRO A 41 -17.69 21.75 22.72
N VAL A 42 -17.43 20.82 21.80
CA VAL A 42 -17.64 21.03 20.36
C VAL A 42 -19.13 21.04 20.10
N ALA A 43 -19.67 22.19 19.69
CA ALA A 43 -21.06 22.30 19.28
C ALA A 43 -21.23 21.70 17.87
N CYS A 44 -21.81 20.51 17.78
CA CYS A 44 -22.12 19.86 16.51
C CYS A 44 -23.59 20.07 16.12
N THR A 45 -23.84 20.22 14.82
CA THR A 45 -25.20 20.16 14.27
C THR A 45 -25.80 18.76 14.51
N ARG A 46 -27.13 18.68 14.59
CA ARG A 46 -27.86 17.40 14.65
C ARG A 46 -28.09 16.78 13.26
N GLU A 47 -27.34 17.25 12.25
CA GLU A 47 -27.40 16.68 10.91
C GLU A 47 -26.93 15.23 10.94
N TYR A 48 -27.69 14.34 10.29
CA TYR A 48 -27.33 12.94 10.16
C TYR A 48 -26.70 12.69 8.78
N ALA A 49 -25.37 12.63 8.76
CA ALA A 49 -24.53 12.36 7.60
C ALA A 49 -23.43 11.39 8.03
N PRO A 50 -23.75 10.09 8.17
CA PRO A 50 -22.93 9.16 8.93
C PRO A 50 -21.54 9.01 8.35
N VAL A 51 -20.55 8.81 9.22
CA VAL A 51 -19.15 8.56 8.84
C VAL A 51 -18.55 7.41 9.63
N CYS A 52 -17.59 6.71 9.04
CA CYS A 52 -16.77 5.74 9.75
C CYS A 52 -15.51 6.42 10.28
N GLY A 53 -15.44 6.60 11.60
CA GLY A 53 -14.28 7.16 12.28
C GLY A 53 -13.29 6.06 12.71
N GLN A 54 -12.01 6.36 12.66
CA GLN A 54 -10.89 5.52 13.09
C GLN A 54 -10.05 6.22 14.17
N ARG A 55 -9.71 5.49 15.24
CA ARG A 55 -8.75 5.88 16.26
C ARG A 55 -7.87 4.69 16.62
N GLY A 56 -6.60 4.72 16.20
CA GLY A 56 -5.73 3.55 16.25
C GLY A 56 -6.30 2.38 15.43
N SER A 57 -6.50 1.22 16.08
CA SER A 57 -7.14 0.05 15.49
C SER A 57 -8.69 0.06 15.59
N SER A 58 -9.27 0.97 16.37
CA SER A 58 -10.71 1.02 16.62
C SER A 58 -11.45 1.79 15.53
N HIS A 59 -12.58 1.24 15.06
CA HIS A 59 -13.48 1.87 14.10
C HIS A 59 -14.89 2.00 14.68
N ARG A 60 -15.50 3.18 14.58
CA ARG A 60 -16.86 3.44 15.08
C ARG A 60 -17.64 4.34 14.13
N THR A 61 -18.91 4.05 13.93
CA THR A 61 -19.84 4.90 13.18
C THR A 61 -20.22 6.10 14.02
N PHE A 62 -20.18 7.29 13.43
CA PHE A 62 -20.66 8.53 14.06
C PHE A 62 -21.82 9.12 13.24
N PRO A 63 -22.78 9.79 13.89
CA PRO A 63 -23.91 10.43 13.20
C PRO A 63 -23.47 11.45 12.15
N ASN A 64 -22.35 12.15 12.42
CA ASN A 64 -21.72 13.03 11.46
C ASN A 64 -20.22 13.23 11.74
N ALA A 65 -19.57 13.89 10.78
CA ALA A 65 -18.15 14.22 10.79
C ALA A 65 -17.73 15.12 11.96
N CYS A 66 -18.62 15.97 12.47
CA CYS A 66 -18.33 16.83 13.61
C CYS A 66 -18.21 16.01 14.90
N MET A 67 -19.21 15.16 15.17
CA MET A 67 -19.22 14.31 16.36
C MET A 67 -18.03 13.32 16.38
N ALA A 68 -17.64 12.78 15.22
CA ALA A 68 -16.45 11.94 15.11
C ALA A 68 -15.17 12.67 15.56
N ARG A 69 -14.95 13.90 15.08
CA ARG A 69 -13.77 14.69 15.44
C ARG A 69 -13.80 15.17 16.88
N ALA A 70 -14.97 15.55 17.39
CA ALA A 70 -15.16 15.93 18.79
C ALA A 70 -14.72 14.83 19.76
N GLU A 71 -14.93 13.57 19.39
CA GLU A 71 -14.49 12.39 20.17
C GLU A 71 -13.06 11.91 19.83
N GLY A 72 -12.32 12.66 19.01
CA GLY A 72 -10.93 12.38 18.66
C GLY A 72 -10.75 11.25 17.63
N TYR A 73 -11.75 10.99 16.79
CA TYR A 73 -11.64 10.05 15.67
C TYR A 73 -11.31 10.77 14.37
N GLY A 74 -10.36 10.24 13.60
CA GLY A 74 -10.14 10.62 12.21
C GLY A 74 -11.21 9.99 11.32
N ILE A 75 -11.64 10.66 10.26
CA ILE A 75 -12.64 10.10 9.34
C ILE A 75 -11.93 9.21 8.32
N SER A 76 -12.30 7.93 8.28
CA SER A 76 -11.78 6.97 7.31
C SER A 76 -12.54 7.07 5.98
N TYR A 77 -13.88 6.98 6.02
CA TYR A 77 -14.75 7.12 4.85
C TYR A 77 -16.17 7.58 5.22
N ARG A 78 -16.93 8.05 4.21
CA ARG A 78 -18.34 8.44 4.35
C ARG A 78 -19.26 7.22 4.42
N GLY A 79 -20.34 7.33 5.19
CA GLY A 79 -21.25 6.24 5.51
C GLY A 79 -20.88 5.52 6.80
N GLU A 80 -21.73 4.61 7.26
CA GLU A 80 -21.50 3.85 8.47
C GLU A 80 -20.30 2.91 8.35
N CYS A 81 -19.62 2.63 9.46
CA CYS A 81 -18.62 1.58 9.50
C CYS A 81 -19.26 0.24 9.16
N ARG A 82 -18.81 -0.37 8.05
CA ARG A 82 -19.31 -1.67 7.63
C ARG A 82 -18.88 -2.74 8.65
N ARG A 83 -19.86 -3.39 9.29
CA ARG A 83 -19.68 -4.67 9.99
C ARG A 83 -19.71 -5.78 8.94
N GLY A 84 -18.71 -5.81 8.08
CA GLY A 84 -18.61 -6.75 6.97
C GLY A 84 -17.23 -7.39 6.90
N PRO A 85 -17.07 -8.44 6.07
CA PRO A 85 -15.82 -9.17 5.85
C PRO A 85 -14.62 -8.26 5.51
N ASP A 86 -14.85 -7.01 5.13
CA ASP A 86 -13.85 -6.02 4.75
C ASP A 86 -13.09 -5.38 5.92
N ARG A 87 -13.19 -5.90 7.16
CA ARG A 87 -12.30 -5.48 8.26
C ARG A 87 -10.99 -6.26 8.22
N PRO A 88 -9.83 -5.58 8.06
CA PRO A 88 -8.54 -6.22 8.29
C PRO A 88 -8.47 -6.74 9.74
N GLY A 89 -8.22 -8.03 9.92
CA GLY A 89 -7.87 -8.60 11.24
C GLY A 89 -9.00 -9.24 12.05
N ARG A 90 -10.19 -9.51 11.49
CA ARG A 90 -11.16 -10.41 12.15
C ARG A 90 -11.08 -11.80 11.49
N PRO A 91 -11.02 -12.90 12.26
CA PRO A 91 -11.09 -14.25 11.68
C PRO A 91 -12.45 -14.40 10.98
N GLN A 92 -12.43 -14.42 9.64
CA GLN A 92 -13.60 -14.77 8.84
C GLN A 92 -13.83 -16.27 8.99
N MET A 93 -15.01 -16.65 9.50
CA MET A 93 -15.45 -18.04 9.42
C MET A 93 -15.95 -18.29 8.00
N CYS A 94 -15.19 -19.09 7.25
CA CYS A 94 -15.56 -19.52 5.91
C CYS A 94 -16.10 -20.95 5.96
N THR A 95 -17.12 -21.21 5.14
CA THR A 95 -17.60 -22.57 4.88
C THR A 95 -16.52 -23.34 4.10
N GLN A 96 -16.53 -24.67 4.21
CA GLN A 96 -15.70 -25.55 3.39
C GLN A 96 -16.30 -25.84 2.01
N GLU A 97 -17.31 -25.06 1.61
CA GLU A 97 -17.92 -25.19 0.29
C GLU A 97 -16.88 -24.92 -0.80
N TYR A 98 -16.79 -25.82 -1.78
CA TYR A 98 -15.88 -25.69 -2.91
C TYR A 98 -16.59 -25.03 -4.09
N ASN A 99 -16.37 -23.73 -4.23
CA ASN A 99 -16.85 -22.87 -5.31
C ASN A 99 -15.66 -22.01 -5.78
N PRO A 100 -14.73 -22.58 -6.58
CA PRO A 100 -13.41 -22.01 -6.77
C PRO A 100 -13.48 -20.65 -7.43
N VAL A 101 -12.59 -19.76 -6.99
CA VAL A 101 -12.43 -18.43 -7.57
C VAL A 101 -10.98 -18.12 -7.82
N CYS A 102 -10.75 -17.30 -8.84
CA CYS A 102 -9.46 -16.74 -9.11
C CYS A 102 -9.40 -15.34 -8.51
N ALA A 103 -8.41 -15.11 -7.65
CA ALA A 103 -8.28 -13.85 -6.93
C ALA A 103 -6.85 -13.31 -7.04
N ARG A 104 -6.70 -11.98 -6.94
CA ARG A 104 -5.42 -11.29 -7.07
C ARG A 104 -5.09 -10.44 -5.84
N ARG A 105 -3.80 -10.30 -5.58
CA ARG A 105 -3.22 -9.36 -4.62
C ARG A 105 -1.95 -8.77 -5.22
N GLY A 106 -2.03 -7.51 -5.66
CA GLY A 106 -0.97 -6.88 -6.44
C GLY A 106 -0.77 -7.58 -7.80
N SER A 107 0.46 -8.06 -8.03
CA SER A 107 0.84 -8.84 -9.22
C SER A 107 0.59 -10.35 -9.08
N SER A 108 0.31 -10.84 -7.87
CA SER A 108 0.09 -12.26 -7.63
C SER A 108 -1.37 -12.65 -7.84
N GLN A 109 -1.60 -13.76 -8.54
CA GLN A 109 -2.92 -14.34 -8.80
C GLN A 109 -2.92 -15.80 -8.33
N ARG A 110 -3.93 -16.20 -7.55
CA ARG A 110 -4.04 -17.52 -6.92
C ARG A 110 -5.49 -18.00 -6.92
N THR A 111 -5.66 -19.31 -7.09
CA THR A 111 -6.95 -19.99 -6.95
C THR A 111 -7.27 -20.20 -5.47
N PHE A 112 -8.51 -19.93 -5.09
CA PHE A 112 -9.04 -20.19 -3.76
C PHE A 112 -10.25 -21.10 -3.84
N SER A 113 -10.42 -21.98 -2.84
CA SER A 113 -11.55 -22.93 -2.78
C SER A 113 -12.91 -22.25 -2.78
N ASN A 114 -13.00 -21.03 -2.22
CA ASN A 114 -14.16 -20.17 -2.36
C ASN A 114 -13.83 -18.68 -2.16
N ALA A 115 -14.80 -17.83 -2.48
CA ALA A 115 -14.67 -16.38 -2.37
C ALA A 115 -14.53 -15.86 -0.94
N CYS A 116 -14.98 -16.62 0.07
CA CYS A 116 -14.76 -16.25 1.46
C CYS A 116 -13.28 -16.40 1.81
N MET A 117 -12.67 -17.56 1.52
CA MET A 117 -11.26 -17.83 1.80
C MET A 117 -10.34 -16.82 1.09
N ALA A 118 -10.65 -16.46 -0.16
CA ALA A 118 -9.91 -15.43 -0.90
C ALA A 118 -9.90 -14.07 -0.15
N ARG A 119 -11.08 -13.62 0.31
CA ARG A 119 -11.19 -12.34 1.04
C ARG A 119 -10.55 -12.41 2.42
N ALA A 120 -10.64 -13.55 3.11
CA ALA A 120 -10.00 -13.77 4.40
C ALA A 120 -8.48 -13.62 4.33
N GLU A 121 -7.85 -14.07 3.23
CA GLU A 121 -6.42 -13.89 2.95
C GLU A 121 -6.07 -12.50 2.34
N GLY A 122 -7.06 -11.63 2.15
CA GLY A 122 -6.86 -10.28 1.59
C GLY A 122 -6.67 -10.25 0.07
N TYR A 123 -7.17 -11.25 -0.65
CA TYR A 123 -7.21 -11.26 -2.11
C TYR A 123 -8.54 -10.71 -2.62
N GLN A 124 -8.49 -9.99 -3.74
CA GLN A 124 -9.67 -9.52 -4.46
C GLN A 124 -10.05 -10.51 -5.55
N VAL A 125 -11.30 -10.98 -5.55
CA VAL A 125 -11.79 -11.93 -6.57
C VAL A 125 -11.87 -11.24 -7.92
N ASP A 126 -11.24 -11.84 -8.94
CA ASP A 126 -11.21 -11.38 -10.32
C ASP A 126 -12.36 -12.05 -11.12
N HIS A 127 -12.40 -13.39 -11.12
CA HIS A 127 -13.45 -14.17 -11.77
C HIS A 127 -13.75 -15.49 -11.06
N ARG A 128 -14.89 -16.11 -11.40
CA ARG A 128 -15.26 -17.46 -10.94
C ARG A 128 -14.42 -18.53 -11.66
N GLY A 129 -14.21 -19.66 -10.99
CA GLY A 129 -13.34 -20.73 -11.46
C GLY A 129 -11.87 -20.47 -11.13
N GLU A 130 -11.03 -21.46 -11.38
CA GLU A 130 -9.61 -21.42 -11.06
C GLU A 130 -8.83 -20.43 -11.93
N CYS A 131 -7.70 -19.95 -11.40
CA CYS A 131 -6.77 -19.13 -12.16
C CYS A 131 -6.15 -19.93 -13.30
N ARG A 132 -6.36 -19.44 -14.52
CA ARG A 132 -5.81 -20.04 -15.72
C ARG A 132 -4.42 -19.49 -15.97
N ARG A 133 -3.40 -20.36 -16.08
CA ARG A 133 -2.10 -19.95 -16.64
C ARG A 133 -2.30 -19.75 -18.14
N GLY A 134 -1.42 -18.98 -18.79
CA GLY A 134 -1.59 -18.48 -20.16
C GLY A 134 -1.85 -19.51 -21.27
N SER A 135 -1.90 -20.81 -20.97
CA SER A 135 -2.42 -21.86 -21.84
C SER A 135 -3.94 -21.90 -21.96
N ASP A 136 -4.70 -21.57 -20.90
CA ASP A 136 -6.14 -21.90 -20.83
C ASP A 136 -7.05 -20.68 -21.04
N ARG A 137 -6.49 -19.59 -21.57
CA ARG A 137 -7.25 -18.38 -21.92
C ARG A 137 -8.31 -18.77 -22.96
N PRO A 138 -9.61 -18.47 -22.73
CA PRO A 138 -10.63 -18.73 -23.74
C PRO A 138 -10.23 -18.01 -25.04
N GLY A 139 -10.02 -18.77 -26.11
CA GLY A 139 -9.49 -18.26 -27.38
C GLY A 139 -8.16 -18.89 -27.83
N ARG A 140 -7.49 -19.70 -27.00
CA ARG A 140 -6.48 -20.65 -27.47
C ARG A 140 -7.16 -22.01 -27.61
N PRO A 141 -7.40 -22.51 -28.84
CA PRO A 141 -7.90 -23.87 -28.97
C PRO A 141 -6.74 -24.79 -28.57
N ASP A 142 -6.91 -25.54 -27.48
CA ASP A 142 -6.14 -26.76 -27.18
C ASP A 142 -6.43 -27.89 -28.19
N ARG A 143 -6.96 -27.52 -29.37
CA ARG A 143 -7.20 -28.40 -30.51
C ARG A 143 -6.06 -28.18 -31.49
N PRO A 144 -5.51 -29.23 -32.13
CA PRO A 144 -4.59 -29.05 -33.25
C PRO A 144 -5.24 -28.10 -34.26
N GLN A 145 -4.70 -26.89 -34.38
CA GLN A 145 -5.18 -25.90 -35.35
C GLN A 145 -4.81 -26.43 -36.74
N VAL A 146 -5.82 -26.93 -37.46
CA VAL A 146 -5.68 -27.29 -38.86
C VAL A 146 -5.73 -25.99 -39.66
N CYS A 147 -4.56 -25.53 -40.11
CA CYS A 147 -4.46 -24.37 -40.97
C CYS A 147 -4.59 -24.75 -42.45
N THR A 148 -5.24 -23.90 -43.22
CA THR A 148 -5.20 -23.99 -44.68
C THR A 148 -3.77 -23.69 -45.17
N ARG A 149 -3.41 -24.23 -46.34
CA ARG A 149 -2.13 -23.90 -47.02
C ARG A 149 -2.22 -22.61 -47.85
N GLU A 150 -3.13 -21.72 -47.50
CA GLU A 150 -3.26 -20.41 -48.14
C GLU A 150 -2.04 -19.55 -47.78
N TYR A 151 -1.46 -18.89 -48.78
CA TYR A 151 -0.32 -18.00 -48.57
C TYR A 151 -0.79 -16.55 -48.52
N ALA A 152 -0.95 -16.03 -47.30
CA ALA A 152 -1.34 -14.65 -46.99
C ALA A 152 -0.44 -14.14 -45.85
N PRO A 153 0.82 -13.77 -46.15
CA PRO A 153 1.86 -13.67 -45.15
C PRO A 153 1.57 -12.58 -44.12
N VAL A 154 1.99 -12.83 -42.88
CA VAL A 154 1.87 -11.88 -41.77
C VAL A 154 3.18 -11.76 -41.02
N CYS A 155 3.49 -10.55 -40.56
CA CYS A 155 4.58 -10.30 -39.65
C CYS A 155 4.06 -10.44 -38.23
N ALA A 156 4.64 -11.34 -37.44
CA ALA A 156 4.17 -11.61 -36.09
C ALA A 156 5.33 -11.63 -35.08
N ARG A 157 5.02 -11.34 -33.82
CA ARG A 157 5.99 -11.24 -32.72
C ARG A 157 5.63 -12.14 -31.54
N ARG A 158 6.63 -12.82 -30.97
CA ARG A 158 6.56 -13.55 -29.70
C ARG A 158 7.76 -13.17 -28.83
N GLY A 159 7.53 -12.38 -27.79
CA GLY A 159 8.63 -11.77 -27.04
C GLY A 159 9.46 -10.86 -27.95
N ASN A 160 10.77 -11.11 -28.02
CA ASN A 160 11.70 -10.38 -28.90
C ASN A 160 11.83 -11.00 -30.30
N ASN A 161 11.21 -12.16 -30.55
CA ASN A 161 11.30 -12.84 -31.83
C ASN A 161 10.23 -12.31 -32.79
N ILE A 162 10.67 -11.76 -33.92
CA ILE A 162 9.83 -11.33 -35.03
C ILE A 162 10.05 -12.31 -36.19
N ARG A 163 8.96 -12.80 -36.79
CA ARG A 163 9.02 -13.75 -37.91
C ARG A 163 7.84 -13.56 -38.84
N THR A 164 8.08 -13.78 -40.13
CA THR A 164 7.06 -13.93 -41.15
C THR A 164 6.44 -15.33 -41.09
N PHE A 165 5.11 -15.41 -41.11
CA PHE A 165 4.36 -16.66 -41.22
C PHE A 165 3.66 -16.75 -42.57
N GLY A 166 3.38 -17.97 -43.06
CA GLY A 166 2.70 -18.18 -44.34
C GLY A 166 1.29 -17.61 -44.34
N ASN A 167 0.60 -17.71 -43.19
CA ASN A 167 -0.68 -17.06 -42.95
C ASN A 167 -0.93 -16.76 -41.47
N ALA A 168 -2.04 -16.06 -41.20
CA ALA A 168 -2.46 -15.69 -39.85
C ALA A 168 -2.74 -16.89 -38.94
N CYS A 169 -3.27 -18.00 -39.49
CA CYS A 169 -3.53 -19.21 -38.72
C CYS A 169 -2.23 -19.81 -38.18
N GLU A 170 -1.21 -19.97 -39.04
CA GLU A 170 0.10 -20.50 -38.62
C GLU A 170 0.78 -19.64 -37.55
N ALA A 171 0.65 -18.31 -37.65
CA ALA A 171 1.19 -17.38 -36.65
C ALA A 171 0.52 -17.57 -35.29
N GLN A 172 -0.81 -17.69 -35.27
CA GLN A 172 -1.58 -17.88 -34.05
C GLN A 172 -1.34 -19.27 -33.44
N ALA A 173 -1.26 -20.31 -34.27
CA ALA A 173 -0.92 -21.68 -33.85
C ALA A 173 0.43 -21.72 -33.12
N ALA A 174 1.41 -20.98 -33.64
CA ALA A 174 2.73 -20.84 -33.03
C ALA A 174 2.79 -19.86 -31.83
N SER A 175 1.65 -19.31 -31.39
CA SER A 175 1.56 -18.34 -30.29
C SER A 175 2.30 -17.03 -30.56
N TYR A 176 2.34 -16.58 -31.82
CA TYR A 176 2.81 -15.26 -32.20
C TYR A 176 1.63 -14.29 -32.33
N ARG A 177 1.84 -13.03 -31.91
CA ARG A 177 0.87 -11.94 -32.10
C ARG A 177 1.19 -11.22 -33.41
N ILE A 178 0.21 -11.12 -34.31
CA ILE A 178 0.36 -10.42 -35.59
C ILE A 178 0.58 -8.92 -35.33
N VAL A 179 1.60 -8.36 -35.98
CA VAL A 179 2.03 -6.96 -35.91
C VAL A 179 1.58 -6.22 -37.17
N SER A 180 1.76 -6.82 -38.34
CA SER A 180 1.35 -6.25 -39.62
C SER A 180 0.96 -7.34 -40.63
N ARG A 181 0.24 -6.92 -41.68
CA ARG A 181 0.00 -7.73 -42.88
C ARG A 181 1.25 -7.69 -43.77
N GLY A 182 1.52 -8.77 -44.49
CA GLY A 182 2.73 -8.92 -45.28
C GLY A 182 3.88 -9.48 -44.46
N ARG A 183 5.07 -9.52 -45.07
CA ARG A 183 6.28 -10.01 -44.41
C ARG A 183 6.82 -8.97 -43.43
N CYS A 184 7.53 -9.43 -42.40
CA CYS A 184 8.59 -8.64 -41.79
C CYS A 184 9.74 -8.53 -42.83
#